data_AF-A0A7X7HB74-F1
#
_entry.id   AF-A0A7X7HB74-F1
#
_cell.length_a   1.000
_cell.length_b   1.000
_cell.length_c   1.000
_cell.angle_alpha   90.00
_cell.angle_beta   90.00
_cell.angle_gamma   90.00
#
_symmetry.space_group_name_H-M   'P 1'
#
loop_
_entity.id
_entity.type
_entity.pdbx_description
1 polymer ?
#
loop_
_entity_poly.entity_id
_entity_poly.type
_entity_poly.pdbx_seq_one_letter_code
_entity_poly.pdbx_strand_id
1 'polypeptide(L)'
;MNNKVFNTEFEISMRLLLLLSQPKNKKFSFDNLVTADFISNYSKEFGLSHNNLHGENEFSFSEFSARRALAQKAIKQLILENLVKISYSNHGFK
;
A
#
# COMPACT_ATOMS: atom_id res chain seq x y z
N MET A 1 -5.54 -14.03 21.42
CA MET A 1 -4.55 -13.11 20.81
C MET A 1 -4.53 -13.40 19.33
N ASN A 2 -4.80 -12.40 18.48
CA ASN A 2 -4.90 -12.62 17.04
C ASN A 2 -3.47 -12.58 16.46
N ASN A 3 -2.85 -13.75 16.24
CA ASN A 3 -1.45 -13.91 15.80
C ASN A 3 -1.23 -13.57 14.32
N LYS A 4 -2.06 -12.68 13.75
CA LYS A 4 -1.93 -12.30 12.35
C LYS A 4 -0.86 -11.22 12.25
N VAL A 5 0.32 -11.59 11.76
CA VAL A 5 1.45 -10.66 11.60
C VAL A 5 1.36 -9.92 10.27
N PHE A 6 0.91 -10.62 9.22
CA PHE A 6 0.77 -10.09 7.86
C PHE A 6 -0.65 -9.62 7.54
N ASN A 7 -0.75 -8.67 6.61
CA ASN A 7 -1.98 -8.07 6.14
C ASN A 7 -2.82 -7.49 7.29
N THR A 8 -2.15 -6.91 8.28
CA THR A 8 -2.77 -6.11 9.34
C THR A 8 -2.80 -4.65 8.94
N GLU A 9 -3.70 -3.88 9.56
CA GLU A 9 -3.76 -2.43 9.35
C GLU A 9 -2.44 -1.76 9.74
N PHE A 10 -1.81 -2.19 10.84
CA PHE A 10 -0.51 -1.68 11.28
C PHE A 10 0.61 -1.96 10.26
N GLU A 11 0.74 -3.19 9.78
CA GLU A 11 1.77 -3.54 8.79
C GLU A 11 1.58 -2.73 7.50
N ILE A 12 0.34 -2.63 7.02
CA ILE A 12 0.01 -1.83 5.84
C ILE A 12 0.36 -0.36 6.09
N SER A 13 -0.02 0.23 7.23
CA SER A 13 0.33 1.61 7.59
C SER A 13 1.84 1.86 7.50
N MET A 14 2.66 0.96 8.03
CA MET A 14 4.12 1.10 7.97
C MET A 14 4.65 1.07 6.53
N ARG A 15 4.14 0.17 5.69
CA ARG A 15 4.56 0.12 4.27
C ARG A 15 4.10 1.35 3.49
N LEU A 16 2.89 1.86 3.74
CA LEU A 16 2.42 3.10 3.13
C LEU A 16 3.33 4.28 3.49
N LEU A 17 3.75 4.39 4.75
CA LEU A 17 4.71 5.40 5.18
C LEU A 17 6.08 5.25 4.51
N LEU A 18 6.59 4.02 4.36
CA LEU A 18 7.85 3.77 3.65
C LEU A 18 7.80 4.15 2.17
N LEU A 19 6.66 3.96 1.51
CA LEU A 19 6.45 4.40 0.13
C LEU A 19 6.41 5.93 0.04
N LEU A 20 5.73 6.58 1.00
CA LEU A 20 5.62 8.04 1.06
C LEU A 20 6.92 8.73 1.50
N SER A 21 7.83 8.03 2.18
CA SER A 21 9.14 8.57 2.58
C SER A 21 10.16 8.59 1.44
N GLN A 22 9.86 7.95 0.30
CA GLN A 22 10.79 7.88 -0.82
C GLN A 22 11.08 9.29 -1.39
N PRO A 23 12.36 9.64 -1.60
CA PRO A 23 12.75 10.99 -1.99
C PRO A 23 12.44 11.26 -3.46
N LYS A 24 11.22 11.67 -3.74
CA LYS A 24 10.80 12.46 -4.91
C LYS A 24 9.64 13.33 -4.43
N ASN A 25 9.52 14.58 -4.89
CA ASN A 25 8.32 15.42 -4.69
C ASN A 25 7.08 14.85 -5.43
N LYS A 26 6.92 13.52 -5.46
CA LYS A 26 5.81 12.80 -6.05
C LYS A 26 4.67 12.80 -5.06
N LYS A 27 3.59 13.45 -5.45
CA LYS A 27 2.29 13.23 -4.84
C LYS A 27 1.80 11.87 -5.29
N PHE A 28 1.29 11.07 -4.36
CA PHE A 28 0.62 9.81 -4.67
C PHE A 28 -0.89 10.01 -4.57
N SER A 29 -1.63 9.57 -5.58
CA SER A 29 -3.03 9.25 -5.39
C SER A 29 -3.13 8.01 -4.49
N PHE A 30 -4.29 7.83 -3.85
CA PHE A 30 -4.53 6.62 -3.06
C PHE A 30 -4.33 5.34 -3.88
N ASP A 31 -4.85 5.31 -5.11
CA ASP A 31 -4.71 4.14 -5.99
C ASP A 31 -3.26 3.88 -6.41
N ASN A 32 -2.48 4.92 -6.71
CA ASN A 32 -1.05 4.76 -7.01
C ASN A 32 -0.29 4.21 -5.81
N LEU A 33 -0.62 4.69 -4.61
CA LEU A 33 0.02 4.25 -3.37
C LEU A 33 -0.28 2.77 -3.07
N VAL A 34 -1.55 2.37 -3.13
CA VAL A 34 -1.96 0.97 -2.89
C VAL A 34 -1.44 0.03 -3.97
N THR A 35 -1.43 0.47 -5.22
CA THR A 35 -0.88 -0.32 -6.33
C THR A 35 0.62 -0.51 -6.16
N ALA A 36 1.36 0.53 -5.79
CA ALA A 36 2.80 0.42 -5.51
C ALA A 36 3.07 -0.53 -4.33
N ASP A 37 2.28 -0.46 -3.25
CA ASP A 37 2.37 -1.41 -2.13
C ASP A 37 2.13 -2.85 -2.59
N PHE A 38 1.09 -3.07 -3.39
CA PHE A 38 0.75 -4.41 -3.89
C PHE A 38 1.85 -4.97 -4.79
N ILE A 39 2.30 -4.19 -5.79
CA ILE A 39 3.38 -4.59 -6.70
C ILE A 39 4.67 -4.87 -5.92
N SER A 40 4.99 -4.08 -4.89
CA SER A 40 6.21 -4.31 -4.11
C SER A 40 6.19 -5.66 -3.40
N ASN A 41 5.02 -6.07 -2.88
CA ASN A 41 4.86 -7.36 -2.20
C ASN A 41 4.77 -8.56 -3.16
N TYR A 42 4.16 -8.36 -4.32
CA TYR A 42 3.92 -9.36 -5.35
C TYR A 42 4.79 -9.15 -6.60
N SER A 43 6.02 -8.65 -6.41
CA SER A 43 6.86 -8.14 -7.50
C SER A 43 7.24 -9.18 -8.55
N LYS A 44 7.25 -10.48 -8.20
CA LYS A 44 7.50 -11.57 -9.14
C LYS A 44 6.37 -11.69 -10.17
N GLU A 45 5.11 -11.52 -9.75
CA GLU A 45 3.94 -11.55 -10.65
C GLU A 45 3.99 -10.46 -11.72
N PHE A 46 4.74 -9.38 -11.46
CA PHE A 46 4.96 -8.28 -12.40
C PHE A 46 6.32 -8.36 -13.12
N GLY A 47 7.09 -9.44 -12.94
CA GLY A 47 8.41 -9.61 -13.55
C GLY A 47 9.48 -8.67 -13.02
N LEU A 48 9.28 -8.07 -11.84
CA LEU A 48 10.19 -7.10 -11.22
C LEU A 48 11.20 -7.74 -10.25
N SER A 49 10.96 -8.99 -9.83
CA SER A 49 11.84 -9.72 -8.93
C SER A 49 11.74 -11.24 -9.18
N HIS A 50 12.60 -12.00 -8.51
CA HIS A 50 12.55 -13.47 -8.58
C HIS A 50 11.55 -14.10 -7.58
N ASN A 51 11.16 -13.37 -6.53
CA ASN A 51 10.37 -13.89 -5.40
C ASN A 51 9.40 -12.85 -4.86
N ASN A 52 8.20 -13.26 -4.46
CA ASN A 52 7.23 -12.41 -3.75
C ASN A 52 7.60 -12.27 -2.26
N LEU A 53 7.52 -11.04 -1.70
CA LEU A 53 7.80 -10.77 -0.29
C LEU A 53 6.74 -11.33 0.66
N HIS A 54 5.49 -11.45 0.18
CA HIS A 54 4.37 -12.05 0.93
C HIS A 54 4.19 -13.54 0.61
N GLY A 55 5.19 -14.16 -0.03
CA GLY A 55 5.13 -15.55 -0.46
C GLY A 55 4.40 -15.74 -1.79
N GLU A 56 4.49 -16.96 -2.31
CA GLU A 56 3.84 -17.35 -3.55
C GLU A 56 2.40 -17.77 -3.25
N ASN A 57 1.43 -17.19 -3.96
CA ASN A 57 0.02 -17.51 -3.81
C ASN A 57 -0.65 -17.60 -5.18
N GLU A 58 -1.28 -18.73 -5.49
CA GLU A 58 -2.04 -18.94 -6.75
C GLU A 58 -3.20 -17.95 -6.93
N PHE A 59 -3.65 -17.28 -5.86
CA PHE A 59 -4.73 -16.30 -5.86
C PHE A 59 -4.24 -14.86 -5.64
N SER A 60 -2.96 -14.56 -5.85
CA SER A 60 -2.32 -13.28 -5.47
C SER A 60 -3.13 -12.04 -5.88
N PHE A 61 -3.62 -11.97 -7.13
CA PHE A 61 -4.39 -10.81 -7.61
C PHE A 61 -5.75 -10.64 -6.92
N SER A 62 -6.39 -11.73 -6.50
CA SER A 62 -7.68 -11.69 -5.79
C SER A 62 -7.57 -10.99 -4.43
N GLU A 63 -6.38 -11.03 -3.81
CA GLU A 63 -6.12 -10.35 -2.54
C GLU A 63 -6.10 -8.82 -2.67
N PHE A 64 -5.87 -8.28 -3.87
CA PHE A 64 -5.74 -6.84 -4.07
C PHE A 64 -6.96 -6.07 -3.53
N SER A 65 -8.17 -6.58 -3.77
CA SER A 65 -9.41 -5.96 -3.29
C SER A 65 -9.45 -5.82 -1.76
N ALA A 66 -9.11 -6.89 -1.04
CA ALA A 66 -9.07 -6.91 0.42
C ALA A 66 -7.94 -6.03 0.96
N ARG A 67 -6.76 -6.06 0.33
CA ARG A 67 -5.62 -5.21 0.70
C ARG A 67 -5.91 -3.73 0.48
N ARG A 68 -6.60 -3.38 -0.62
CA ARG A 68 -7.04 -2.00 -0.90
C ARG A 68 -8.02 -1.49 0.16
N ALA A 69 -8.96 -2.32 0.62
CA ALA A 69 -9.87 -1.95 1.70
C ALA A 69 -9.14 -1.71 3.02
N LEU A 70 -8.15 -2.53 3.36
CA LEU A 70 -7.31 -2.34 4.55
C LEU A 70 -6.41 -1.10 4.42
N ALA A 71 -5.82 -0.87 3.26
CA ALA A 71 -5.03 0.34 3.00
C ALA A 71 -5.84 1.63 3.11
N GLN A 72 -7.14 1.57 2.79
CA GLN A 72 -8.05 2.70 3.00
C GLN A 72 -8.25 3.02 4.49
N LYS A 73 -8.26 2.01 5.37
CA LYS A 73 -8.31 2.22 6.82
C LYS A 73 -6.98 2.77 7.32
N ALA A 74 -5.88 2.13 6.94
CA ALA A 74 -4.52 2.53 7.28
C ALA A 74 -4.25 4.01 6.93
N ILE A 75 -4.54 4.44 5.70
CA ILE A 75 -4.26 5.83 5.28
C ILE A 75 -5.11 6.84 6.05
N LYS A 76 -6.37 6.51 6.39
CA LYS A 76 -7.22 7.38 7.21
C LYS A 76 -6.66 7.50 8.62
N GLN A 77 -6.21 6.39 9.21
CA GLN A 77 -5.60 6.39 10.54
C GLN A 77 -4.32 7.24 10.56
N LEU A 78 -3.45 7.08 9.56
CA LEU A 78 -2.23 7.87 9.42
C LEU A 78 -2.49 9.37 9.26
N ILE A 79 -3.59 9.77 8.62
CA ILE A 79 -4.01 11.17 8.53
C ILE A 79 -4.46 11.68 9.90
N LEU A 80 -5.26 10.90 10.65
CA LEU A 80 -5.70 11.27 12.00
C LEU A 80 -4.52 11.41 12.97
N GLU A 81 -3.48 10.59 12.80
CA GLU A 81 -2.23 10.64 13.57
C GLU A 81 -1.26 11.75 13.12
N ASN A 82 -1.64 12.57 12.12
CA ASN A 82 -0.80 13.61 11.53
C ASN A 82 0.52 13.11 10.88
N LEU A 83 0.59 11.82 10.53
CA LEU A 83 1.75 11.23 9.86
C LEU A 83 1.70 11.41 8.34
N VAL A 84 0.52 11.61 7.75
CA VAL A 84 0.32 11.85 6.32
C VAL A 84 -0.50 13.12 6.10
N LYS A 85 -0.07 13.96 5.16
CA LYS A 85 -0.81 15.15 4.71
C LYS A 85 -1.51 14.87 3.39
N ILE A 86 -2.76 15.32 3.28
CA ILE A 86 -3.54 15.26 2.05
C ILE A 86 -3.49 16.59 1.32
N SER A 87 -3.54 16.55 -0.01
CA SER A 87 -3.75 17.73 -0.84
C SER A 87 -4.77 17.43 -1.92
N TYR A 88 -5.78 18.29 -2.06
CA TYR A 88 -6.74 18.21 -3.16
C TYR A 88 -6.19 18.94 -4.39
N SER A 89 -6.58 18.48 -5.58
CA SER A 89 -6.23 19.11 -6.86
C SER A 89 -7.47 19.19 -7.71
N ASN A 90 -7.70 20.36 -8.32
CA ASN A 90 -8.78 20.56 -9.28
C ASN A 90 -8.42 20.06 -10.69
N HIS A 91 -7.24 19.46 -10.87
CA HIS A 91 -6.76 18.94 -12.15
C HIS A 91 -7.11 17.46 -12.38
N GLY A 92 -8.08 16.93 -11.63
CA GLY A 92 -8.47 15.52 -11.70
C GLY A 92 -7.42 14.54 -11.13
N PHE A 93 -7.56 13.26 -11.51
CA PHE A 93 -6.57 12.22 -11.23
C PHE A 93 -5.42 12.39 -12.23
N LYS A 94 -4.24 12.78 -11.73
CA LYS A 94 -3.01 12.80 -12.53
C LYS A 94 -2.25 11.48 -12.39
#